data_AF-C5EAV2-F1
#
_entry.id   AF-C5EAV2-F1
#
_cell.length_a   1.000
_cell.length_b   1.000
_cell.length_c   1.000
_cell.angle_alpha   90.00
_cell.angle_beta   90.00
_cell.angle_gamma   90.00
#
_symmetry.space_group_name_H-M   'P 1'
#
loop_
_entity.id
_entity.type
_entity.pdbx_description
1 polymer ?
#
loop_
_entity_poly.entity_id
_entity_poly.type
_entity_poly.pdbx_seq_one_letter_code
_entity_poly.pdbx_strand_id
1 'polypeptide(L)'
;MFFDQEKEPQKTPYEEHIQTFAQRQGHGRRGRVHRRFPTARRSGPGGARQVQEGRVALLALRAQICPKYDDGGGERRWRHQDFGCYRVELVGPAPRVECRVHGVVVSRVPWAEPGSRFTRDFELECTWLMTVANRKTVSGFLHVAWRTAGDIAGRVAGRLESGMPCMFDGLTAIGVDETSHRKGHTYVTVVVDHERKRVIWAHDGYGKQVLDLFFEELTPEQRASIRIVTGDGARWIDSSVAGYCPNAERVPDSFHIVVFRQINLRVVTS
;
A
#
# COMPACT_ATOMS: atom_id res chain seq x y z
N MET A 1 5.61 35.44 -36.41
CA MET A 1 4.52 34.48 -36.74
C MET A 1 4.98 33.13 -36.22
N PHE A 2 4.52 32.80 -35.02
CA PHE A 2 4.74 31.51 -34.37
C PHE A 2 3.68 30.55 -34.91
N PHE A 3 4.10 29.38 -35.37
CA PHE A 3 3.19 28.25 -35.60
C PHE A 3 3.53 27.17 -34.58
N ASP A 4 2.46 26.73 -33.92
CA ASP A 4 2.39 25.64 -32.95
C ASP A 4 3.09 24.36 -33.43
N GLN A 5 3.85 23.78 -32.52
CA GLN A 5 4.14 22.35 -32.50
C GLN A 5 3.61 21.85 -31.16
N GLU A 6 2.33 21.45 -31.15
CA GLU A 6 1.76 20.65 -30.07
C GLU A 6 2.61 19.39 -29.89
N LYS A 7 3.37 19.33 -28.79
CA LYS A 7 4.01 18.10 -28.34
C LYS A 7 2.97 17.28 -27.60
N GLU A 8 2.60 16.14 -28.18
CA GLU A 8 1.79 15.11 -27.52
C GLU A 8 2.37 14.76 -26.13
N PRO A 9 1.52 14.59 -25.10
CA PRO A 9 1.97 14.26 -23.76
C PRO A 9 2.55 12.84 -23.74
N GLN A 10 3.81 12.76 -23.30
CA GLN A 10 4.53 11.50 -23.12
C GLN A 10 3.92 10.76 -21.92
N LYS A 11 3.27 9.63 -22.20
CA LYS A 11 2.60 8.78 -21.19
C LYS A 11 3.58 8.31 -20.12
N THR A 12 3.13 8.32 -18.87
CA THR A 12 3.95 7.92 -17.72
C THR A 12 4.09 6.38 -17.66
N PRO A 13 5.15 5.83 -17.02
CA PRO A 13 5.36 4.38 -16.90
C PRO A 13 4.24 3.60 -16.18
N TYR A 14 3.25 4.31 -15.62
CA TYR A 14 2.09 3.74 -14.96
C TYR A 14 0.93 3.43 -15.93
N GLU A 15 0.89 4.06 -17.11
CA GLU A 15 -0.20 3.92 -18.08
C GLU A 15 0.01 2.79 -19.11
N GLU A 16 1.25 2.34 -19.34
CA GLU A 16 1.53 1.20 -20.24
C GLU A 16 1.12 -0.16 -19.66
N HIS A 17 0.91 -0.24 -18.35
CA HIS A 17 0.59 -1.50 -17.68
C HIS A 17 -0.87 -1.94 -17.81
N ILE A 18 -1.79 -1.04 -18.17
CA ILE A 18 -3.23 -1.37 -18.29
C ILE A 18 -3.58 -1.94 -19.68
N GLN A 19 -2.84 -1.60 -20.73
CA GLN A 19 -3.17 -2.07 -22.10
C GLN A 19 -2.55 -3.42 -22.49
N THR A 20 -1.60 -3.96 -21.73
CA THR A 20 -0.89 -5.20 -22.10
C THR A 20 -1.52 -6.50 -21.57
N PHE A 21 -2.56 -6.42 -20.73
CA PHE A 21 -3.20 -7.61 -20.15
C PHE A 21 -4.30 -8.26 -21.03
N ALA A 22 -4.79 -7.57 -22.07
CA ALA A 22 -5.91 -8.04 -22.88
C ALA A 22 -5.52 -8.88 -24.13
N GLN A 23 -4.23 -9.01 -24.47
CA GLN A 23 -3.81 -9.63 -25.74
C GLN A 23 -2.95 -10.90 -25.65
N ARG A 24 -2.71 -11.47 -24.46
CA ARG A 24 -1.86 -12.69 -24.33
C ARG A 24 -2.58 -13.96 -23.88
N GLN A 25 -3.91 -13.96 -23.75
CA GLN A 25 -4.68 -15.19 -23.50
C GLN A 25 -5.12 -15.86 -24.82
N GLY A 26 -4.13 -16.27 -25.62
CA GLY A 26 -4.35 -16.96 -26.88
C GLY A 26 -3.29 -18.03 -27.13
N HIS A 27 -3.70 -19.29 -26.92
CA HIS A 27 -3.11 -20.52 -27.46
C HIS A 27 -1.80 -21.08 -26.85
N GLY A 28 -1.81 -22.38 -26.55
CA GLY A 28 -0.59 -23.14 -26.28
C GLY A 28 -0.80 -24.47 -25.56
N ARG A 29 -1.12 -25.52 -26.33
CA ARG A 29 -1.37 -26.89 -25.88
C ARG A 29 -0.14 -27.62 -25.26
N ARG A 30 -0.46 -28.52 -24.32
CA ARG A 30 0.12 -29.87 -24.07
C ARG A 30 1.56 -30.02 -23.52
N GLY A 31 1.68 -30.87 -22.49
CA GLY A 31 2.95 -31.49 -22.10
C GLY A 31 2.98 -32.07 -20.69
N ARG A 32 2.07 -33.00 -20.36
CA ARG A 32 2.05 -33.74 -19.08
C ARG A 32 3.11 -34.83 -19.12
N VAL A 33 4.07 -34.83 -18.17
CA VAL A 33 4.90 -36.01 -17.85
C VAL A 33 4.70 -36.35 -16.38
N HIS A 34 3.85 -37.34 -16.12
CA HIS A 34 3.74 -37.99 -14.81
C HIS A 34 4.84 -39.04 -14.68
N ARG A 35 5.71 -38.93 -13.67
CA ARG A 35 6.40 -40.10 -13.13
C ARG A 35 5.55 -40.66 -11.99
N ARG A 36 4.98 -41.84 -12.22
CA ARG A 36 4.31 -42.68 -11.21
C ARG A 36 5.38 -43.33 -10.33
N PHE A 37 5.15 -43.32 -9.01
CA PHE A 37 5.68 -44.33 -8.10
C PHE A 37 4.50 -45.10 -7.49
N PRO A 38 4.55 -46.43 -7.36
CA PRO A 38 3.43 -47.24 -6.90
C PRO A 38 3.46 -47.40 -5.38
N THR A 39 2.31 -47.34 -4.72
CA THR A 39 2.14 -47.93 -3.39
C THR A 39 0.79 -48.65 -3.24
N ALA A 40 0.94 -49.95 -3.00
CA ALA A 40 0.11 -50.91 -2.28
C ALA A 40 -1.42 -50.78 -2.24
N ARG A 41 -2.07 -51.83 -2.75
CA ARG A 41 -3.44 -52.25 -2.41
C ARG A 41 -3.55 -52.59 -0.92
N ARG A 42 -4.59 -52.09 -0.26
CA ARG A 42 -5.33 -52.84 0.77
C ARG A 42 -6.82 -52.57 0.63
N SER A 43 -7.56 -53.65 0.46
CA SER A 43 -9.01 -53.78 0.47
C SER A 43 -9.51 -54.01 1.90
N GLY A 44 -10.61 -53.37 2.29
CA GLY A 44 -11.41 -53.74 3.47
C GLY A 44 -12.40 -52.65 3.90
N PRO A 45 -13.67 -52.97 4.28
CA PRO A 45 -14.82 -52.10 4.08
C PRO A 45 -15.38 -51.47 5.37
N GLY A 46 -16.23 -50.45 5.21
CA GLY A 46 -17.30 -50.16 6.19
C GLY A 46 -17.34 -48.72 6.71
N GLY A 47 -18.52 -48.08 6.56
CA GLY A 47 -18.91 -46.93 7.36
C GLY A 47 -19.10 -45.64 6.57
N ALA A 48 -20.20 -45.53 5.83
CA ALA A 48 -20.76 -44.24 5.47
C ALA A 48 -21.16 -43.50 6.76
N ARG A 49 -20.33 -42.56 7.22
CA ARG A 49 -20.75 -41.54 8.18
C ARG A 49 -21.07 -40.28 7.41
N GLN A 50 -22.37 -39.97 7.36
CA GLN A 50 -22.88 -38.66 6.94
C GLN A 50 -22.08 -37.57 7.65
N VAL A 51 -21.38 -36.74 6.89
CA VAL A 51 -20.82 -35.49 7.38
C VAL A 51 -22.01 -34.55 7.51
N GLN A 52 -22.51 -34.39 8.74
CA GLN A 52 -23.47 -33.34 9.05
C GLN A 52 -22.80 -31.98 8.77
N GLU A 53 -23.35 -31.25 7.80
CA GLU A 53 -23.04 -29.86 7.53
C GLU A 53 -23.40 -29.01 8.76
N GLY A 54 -22.43 -28.85 9.65
CA GLY A 54 -22.52 -27.95 10.79
C GLY A 54 -22.40 -26.51 10.32
N ARG A 55 -23.48 -25.75 10.47
CA ARG A 55 -23.50 -24.29 10.42
C ARG A 55 -22.49 -23.75 11.45
N VAL A 56 -21.34 -23.26 10.99
CA VAL A 56 -20.40 -22.54 11.86
C VAL A 56 -20.75 -21.05 11.77
N ALA A 57 -21.41 -20.55 12.81
CA ALA A 57 -21.69 -19.13 13.00
C ALA A 57 -20.72 -18.51 14.02
N LEU A 58 -20.56 -17.19 13.88
CA LEU A 58 -19.84 -16.17 14.69
C LEU A 58 -18.46 -15.74 14.17
N LEU A 59 -18.12 -14.44 14.10
CA LEU A 59 -18.88 -13.18 14.10
C LEU A 59 -17.88 -12.07 13.73
N ALA A 60 -18.19 -11.22 12.74
CA ALA A 60 -17.61 -9.87 12.61
C ALA A 60 -18.46 -9.07 11.62
N LEU A 61 -19.34 -8.23 12.19
CA LEU A 61 -20.08 -7.10 11.62
C LEU A 61 -20.30 -7.11 10.09
N ARG A 62 -21.50 -7.57 9.68
CA ARG A 62 -22.05 -7.65 8.30
C ARG A 62 -21.57 -8.80 7.41
N ALA A 63 -21.21 -9.96 7.98
CA ALA A 63 -21.16 -11.19 7.18
C ALA A 63 -22.59 -11.66 6.86
N GLN A 64 -23.10 -11.35 5.67
CA GLN A 64 -24.34 -11.93 5.18
C GLN A 64 -24.13 -13.42 4.89
N ILE A 65 -24.97 -14.27 5.49
CA ILE A 65 -24.98 -15.71 5.18
C ILE A 65 -25.48 -15.86 3.75
N CYS A 66 -24.61 -16.33 2.87
CA CYS A 66 -24.91 -16.56 1.45
C CYS A 66 -24.95 -18.07 1.18
N PRO A 67 -25.90 -18.57 0.37
CA PRO A 67 -25.92 -19.98 -0.02
C PRO A 67 -24.65 -20.33 -0.81
N LYS A 68 -24.19 -21.57 -0.64
CA LYS A 68 -23.07 -22.12 -1.42
C LYS A 68 -23.50 -22.23 -2.89
N TYR A 69 -22.66 -21.72 -3.79
CA TYR A 69 -22.81 -21.87 -5.23
C TYR A 69 -22.07 -23.13 -5.70
N ASP A 70 -20.76 -23.22 -5.44
CA ASP A 70 -19.95 -24.42 -5.68
C ASP A 70 -18.68 -24.44 -4.79
N ASP A 71 -17.88 -25.51 -4.89
CA ASP A 71 -16.60 -25.64 -4.16
C ASP A 71 -15.46 -24.79 -4.74
N GLY A 72 -15.68 -24.11 -5.86
CA GLY A 72 -14.67 -23.36 -6.58
C GLY A 72 -13.45 -24.21 -6.93
N GLY A 73 -12.27 -23.77 -6.48
CA GLY A 73 -11.01 -24.49 -6.65
C GLY A 73 -10.74 -25.58 -5.60
N GLY A 74 -11.71 -25.87 -4.72
CA GLY A 74 -11.54 -26.80 -3.61
C GLY A 74 -10.70 -26.23 -2.47
N GLU A 75 -9.84 -27.07 -1.90
CA GLU A 75 -8.95 -26.72 -0.80
C GLU A 75 -8.01 -25.56 -1.19
N ARG A 76 -7.94 -24.55 -0.32
CA ARG A 76 -7.02 -23.42 -0.46
C ARG A 76 -6.00 -23.42 0.67
N ARG A 77 -4.85 -22.82 0.36
CA ARG A 77 -3.72 -22.64 1.26
C ARG A 77 -3.46 -21.15 1.44
N TRP A 78 -3.23 -20.75 2.68
CA TRP A 78 -2.79 -19.41 3.05
C TRP A 78 -1.49 -19.50 3.83
N ARG A 79 -0.48 -18.76 3.38
CA ARG A 79 0.78 -18.61 4.10
C ARG A 79 0.53 -17.84 5.40
N HIS A 80 0.89 -18.44 6.52
CA HIS A 80 0.86 -17.84 7.86
C HIS A 80 2.28 -17.53 8.35
N GLN A 81 2.41 -16.88 9.51
CA GLN A 81 3.68 -16.61 10.16
C GLN A 81 4.45 -17.90 10.42
N ASP A 82 5.78 -17.84 10.38
CA ASP A 82 6.62 -18.99 10.72
C ASP A 82 6.52 -19.32 12.21
N PHE A 83 6.48 -20.62 12.50
CA PHE A 83 6.58 -21.10 13.87
C PHE A 83 8.00 -21.66 14.08
N GLY A 84 8.88 -20.83 14.63
CA GLY A 84 10.30 -21.16 14.72
C GLY A 84 10.91 -21.36 13.34
N CYS A 85 11.46 -22.54 13.07
CA CYS A 85 12.01 -22.90 11.75
C CYS A 85 10.99 -23.54 10.81
N TYR A 86 9.71 -23.64 11.21
CA TYR A 86 8.68 -24.31 10.45
C TYR A 86 7.82 -23.32 9.67
N ARG A 87 7.71 -23.59 8.38
CA ARG A 87 6.76 -22.91 7.50
C ARG A 87 5.33 -23.32 7.80
N VAL A 88 4.49 -22.37 8.18
CA VAL A 88 3.07 -22.62 8.50
C VAL A 88 2.17 -22.19 7.34
N GLU A 89 1.25 -23.08 6.97
CA GLU A 89 0.14 -22.80 6.06
C GLU A 89 -1.18 -23.16 6.71
N LEU A 90 -2.15 -22.25 6.65
CA LEU A 90 -3.54 -22.60 6.95
C LEU A 90 -4.15 -23.22 5.71
N VAL A 91 -4.85 -24.34 5.90
CA VAL A 91 -5.45 -25.11 4.83
C VAL A 91 -6.92 -25.31 5.13
N GLY A 92 -7.77 -25.01 4.14
CA GLY A 92 -9.21 -25.15 4.34
C GLY A 92 -10.03 -24.83 3.10
N PRO A 93 -11.32 -25.17 3.13
CA PRO A 93 -12.24 -24.85 2.04
C PRO A 93 -12.50 -23.33 1.99
N ALA A 94 -12.60 -22.80 0.77
CA ALA A 94 -13.12 -21.47 0.50
C ALA A 94 -14.04 -21.54 -0.73
N PRO A 95 -15.25 -22.11 -0.54
CA PRO A 95 -16.22 -22.29 -1.62
C PRO A 95 -16.66 -20.95 -2.20
N ARG A 96 -17.26 -20.97 -3.38
CA ARG A 96 -17.96 -19.79 -3.90
C ARG A 96 -19.37 -19.77 -3.37
N VAL A 97 -19.85 -18.58 -3.03
CA VAL A 97 -21.18 -18.31 -2.50
C VAL A 97 -21.91 -17.34 -3.42
N GLU A 98 -23.23 -17.48 -3.48
CA GLU A 98 -24.07 -16.57 -4.27
C GLU A 98 -24.52 -15.40 -3.40
N CYS A 99 -23.87 -14.25 -3.60
CA CYS A 99 -24.22 -13.01 -2.93
C CYS A 99 -25.24 -12.23 -3.77
N ARG A 100 -26.36 -11.82 -3.16
CA ARG A 100 -27.40 -11.04 -3.85
C ARG A 100 -26.91 -9.68 -4.38
N VAL A 101 -25.86 -9.12 -3.78
CA VAL A 101 -25.30 -7.81 -4.14
C VAL A 101 -24.13 -7.95 -5.11
N HIS A 102 -23.26 -8.95 -4.91
CA HIS A 102 -21.98 -9.05 -5.61
C HIS A 102 -21.92 -10.21 -6.63
N GLY A 103 -23.01 -10.98 -6.79
CA GLY A 103 -23.02 -12.20 -7.59
C GLY A 103 -22.22 -13.33 -6.94
N VAL A 104 -21.59 -14.18 -7.76
CA VAL A 104 -20.83 -15.34 -7.28
C VAL A 104 -19.43 -14.92 -6.83
N VAL A 105 -19.17 -14.98 -5.53
CA VAL A 105 -17.91 -14.56 -4.90
C VAL A 105 -17.31 -15.67 -4.04
N VAL A 106 -16.00 -15.63 -3.77
CA VAL A 106 -15.35 -16.58 -2.85
C VAL A 106 -15.79 -16.26 -1.41
N SER A 107 -16.16 -17.28 -0.64
CA SER A 107 -16.51 -17.14 0.77
C SER A 107 -15.38 -16.48 1.55
N ARG A 108 -15.72 -15.53 2.41
CA ARG A 108 -14.75 -14.92 3.33
C ARG A 108 -14.26 -15.96 4.33
N VAL A 109 -12.95 -15.97 4.57
CA VAL A 109 -12.34 -16.73 5.68
C VAL A 109 -12.00 -15.78 6.82
N PRO A 110 -12.05 -16.23 8.08
CA PRO A 110 -11.86 -15.33 9.20
C PRO A 110 -10.42 -14.88 9.37
N TRP A 111 -9.42 -15.47 8.72
CA TRP A 111 -7.98 -15.15 8.92
C TRP A 111 -7.30 -14.43 7.74
N ALA A 112 -7.93 -14.28 6.58
CA ALA A 112 -7.32 -13.69 5.39
C ALA A 112 -8.28 -12.73 4.68
N GLU A 113 -7.71 -11.79 3.92
CA GLU A 113 -8.48 -10.89 3.07
C GLU A 113 -9.00 -11.61 1.81
N PRO A 114 -10.14 -11.16 1.24
CA PRO A 114 -10.62 -11.66 -0.05
C PRO A 114 -9.51 -11.62 -1.11
N GLY A 115 -9.31 -12.74 -1.80
CA GLY A 115 -8.27 -12.87 -2.84
C GLY A 115 -6.84 -13.04 -2.34
N SER A 116 -6.55 -12.83 -1.04
CA SER A 116 -5.20 -13.02 -0.50
C SER A 116 -4.86 -14.51 -0.34
N ARG A 117 -3.58 -14.83 -0.55
CA ARG A 117 -2.95 -16.12 -0.23
C ARG A 117 -2.14 -16.06 1.06
N PHE A 118 -2.26 -14.98 1.81
CA PHE A 118 -1.58 -14.73 3.07
C PHE A 118 -2.61 -14.48 4.16
N THR A 119 -2.31 -14.89 5.39
CA THR A 119 -3.14 -14.49 6.54
C THR A 119 -2.91 -13.02 6.85
N ARG A 120 -3.88 -12.38 7.52
CA ARG A 120 -3.74 -10.98 7.95
C ARG A 120 -2.54 -10.79 8.87
N ASP A 121 -2.28 -11.74 9.77
CA ASP A 121 -1.13 -11.67 10.68
C ASP A 121 0.21 -11.71 9.93
N PHE A 122 0.31 -12.55 8.88
CA PHE A 122 1.50 -12.59 8.02
C PHE A 122 1.66 -11.28 7.24
N GLU A 123 0.56 -10.72 6.72
CA GLU A 123 0.60 -9.43 6.04
C GLU A 123 1.05 -8.30 6.97
N LEU A 124 0.61 -8.31 8.24
CA LEU A 124 1.01 -7.33 9.24
C LEU A 124 2.50 -7.46 9.60
N GLU A 125 3.00 -8.68 9.83
CA GLU A 125 4.43 -8.93 10.08
C GLU A 125 5.30 -8.47 8.91
N CYS A 126 4.91 -8.83 7.68
CA CYS A 126 5.60 -8.38 6.48
C CYS A 126 5.62 -6.85 6.39
N THR A 127 4.50 -6.20 6.67
CA THR A 127 4.40 -4.73 6.59
C THR A 127 5.23 -4.06 7.68
N TRP A 128 5.22 -4.57 8.91
CA TRP A 128 6.05 -4.06 9.99
C TRP A 128 7.55 -4.20 9.67
N LEU A 129 7.97 -5.35 9.15
CA LEU A 129 9.36 -5.54 8.73
C LEU A 129 9.76 -4.58 7.61
N MET A 130 8.82 -4.24 6.70
CA MET A 130 9.04 -3.26 5.64
C MET A 130 9.24 -1.83 6.17
N THR A 131 8.85 -1.51 7.41
CA THR A 131 9.11 -0.18 8.00
C THR A 131 10.51 -0.05 8.60
N VAL A 132 11.18 -1.16 8.90
CA VAL A 132 12.50 -1.18 9.57
C VAL A 132 13.61 -1.78 8.72
N ALA A 133 13.27 -2.48 7.64
CA ALA A 133 14.22 -3.15 6.77
C ALA A 133 13.90 -2.93 5.29
N ASN A 134 14.94 -3.00 4.46
CA ASN A 134 14.74 -2.91 3.01
C ASN A 134 13.99 -4.15 2.48
N ARG A 135 13.30 -3.96 1.36
CA ARG A 135 12.48 -5.01 0.71
C ARG A 135 13.24 -6.30 0.38
N LYS A 136 14.56 -6.25 0.17
CA LYS A 136 15.41 -7.44 -0.05
C LYS A 136 15.46 -8.31 1.18
N THR A 137 15.78 -7.66 2.30
CA THR A 137 15.90 -8.30 3.60
C THR A 137 14.57 -8.94 3.99
N VAL A 138 13.45 -8.21 3.84
CA VAL A 138 12.12 -8.74 4.16
C VAL A 138 11.75 -9.92 3.26
N SER A 139 11.96 -9.80 1.95
CA SER A 139 11.71 -10.88 0.99
C SER A 139 12.49 -12.15 1.30
N GLY A 140 13.77 -12.01 1.68
CA GLY A 140 14.62 -13.13 2.09
C GLY A 140 14.18 -13.75 3.41
N PHE A 141 13.91 -12.92 4.42
CA PHE A 141 13.53 -13.36 5.77
C PHE A 141 12.19 -14.10 5.77
N LEU A 142 11.17 -13.57 5.10
CA LEU A 142 9.83 -14.18 5.06
C LEU A 142 9.66 -15.23 3.97
N HIS A 143 10.68 -15.45 3.14
CA HIS A 143 10.66 -16.35 2.00
C HIS A 143 9.51 -16.07 1.01
N VAL A 144 9.28 -14.79 0.72
CA VAL A 144 8.28 -14.33 -0.26
C VAL A 144 8.94 -13.61 -1.41
N ALA A 145 8.29 -13.62 -2.58
CA ALA A 145 8.79 -12.88 -3.72
C ALA A 145 8.86 -11.37 -3.43
N TRP A 146 9.90 -10.74 -3.93
CA TRP A 146 10.17 -9.31 -3.76
C TRP A 146 8.95 -8.40 -4.06
N ARG A 147 8.25 -8.67 -5.17
CA ARG A 147 7.04 -7.92 -5.55
C ARG A 147 5.93 -8.12 -4.54
N THR A 148 5.72 -9.36 -4.11
CA THR A 148 4.69 -9.73 -3.15
C THR A 148 4.86 -9.03 -1.79
N ALA A 149 6.09 -8.88 -1.29
CA ALA A 149 6.33 -8.12 -0.06
C ALA A 149 5.87 -6.66 -0.19
N GLY A 150 6.11 -6.04 -1.35
CA GLY A 150 5.63 -4.68 -1.65
C GLY A 150 4.11 -4.61 -1.78
N ASP A 151 3.51 -5.56 -2.52
CA ASP A 151 2.05 -5.62 -2.71
C ASP A 151 1.31 -5.83 -1.38
N ILE A 152 1.88 -6.63 -0.47
CA ILE A 152 1.37 -6.82 0.89
C ILE A 152 1.41 -5.50 1.66
N ALA A 153 2.57 -4.83 1.69
CA ALA A 153 2.73 -3.57 2.42
C ALA A 153 1.75 -2.49 1.92
N GLY A 154 1.59 -2.33 0.60
CA GLY A 154 0.64 -1.39 0.02
C GLY A 154 -0.82 -1.72 0.38
N ARG A 155 -1.20 -3.00 0.36
CA ARG A 155 -2.54 -3.44 0.76
C ARG A 155 -2.82 -3.16 2.24
N VAL A 156 -1.85 -3.39 3.11
CA VAL A 156 -1.99 -3.15 4.55
C VAL A 156 -2.07 -1.65 4.83
N ALA A 157 -1.22 -0.83 4.19
CA ALA A 157 -1.28 0.62 4.28
C ALA A 157 -2.65 1.16 3.85
N GLY A 158 -3.15 0.76 2.68
CA GLY A 158 -4.47 1.20 2.20
C GLY A 158 -5.63 0.82 3.14
N ARG A 159 -5.53 -0.31 3.86
CA ARG A 159 -6.52 -0.67 4.89
C ARG A 159 -6.45 0.25 6.11
N LEU A 160 -5.25 0.58 6.57
CA LEU A 160 -5.04 1.48 7.69
C LEU A 160 -5.54 2.89 7.31
N GLU A 161 -5.22 3.36 6.11
CA GLU A 161 -5.71 4.63 5.56
C GLU A 161 -7.23 4.70 5.52
N SER A 162 -7.89 3.65 5.04
CA SER A 162 -9.37 3.59 4.99
C SER A 162 -10.04 3.66 6.37
N GLY A 163 -9.32 3.32 7.44
CA GLY A 163 -9.80 3.36 8.82
C GLY A 163 -9.38 4.61 9.60
N MET A 164 -8.51 5.45 9.02
CA MET A 164 -8.04 6.67 9.67
C MET A 164 -9.03 7.82 9.45
N PRO A 165 -9.23 8.70 10.46
CA PRO A 165 -9.89 9.98 10.25
C PRO A 165 -9.19 10.76 9.14
N CYS A 166 -9.93 11.61 8.43
CA CYS A 166 -9.39 12.47 7.38
C CYS A 166 -8.12 13.17 7.88
N MET A 167 -7.01 12.97 7.16
CA MET A 167 -5.70 13.46 7.58
C MET A 167 -5.63 14.99 7.57
N PHE A 168 -6.52 15.62 6.79
CA PHE A 168 -6.57 17.06 6.54
C PHE A 168 -7.47 17.84 7.50
N ASP A 169 -8.12 17.16 8.45
CA ASP A 169 -9.05 17.84 9.38
C ASP A 169 -8.30 18.69 10.41
N GLY A 170 -8.65 19.98 10.47
CA GLY A 170 -8.12 20.92 11.46
C GLY A 170 -6.62 21.15 11.33
N LEU A 171 -6.09 21.25 10.11
CA LEU A 171 -4.70 21.64 9.89
C LEU A 171 -4.51 23.13 10.18
N THR A 172 -3.64 23.44 11.13
CA THR A 172 -3.32 24.81 11.55
C THR A 172 -1.86 25.16 11.30
N ALA A 173 -0.95 24.20 11.51
CA ALA A 173 0.48 24.36 11.34
C ALA A 173 1.06 23.17 10.56
N ILE A 174 1.62 23.45 9.38
CA ILE A 174 2.24 22.45 8.52
C ILE A 174 3.73 22.72 8.33
N GLY A 175 4.51 21.66 8.13
CA GLY A 175 5.92 21.71 7.75
C GLY A 175 6.13 21.06 6.40
N VAL A 176 6.86 21.72 5.50
CA VAL A 176 7.24 21.20 4.20
C VAL A 176 8.74 20.91 4.22
N ASP A 177 9.10 19.67 3.92
CA ASP A 177 10.49 19.22 3.86
C ASP A 177 10.79 18.52 2.54
N GLU A 178 12.05 18.58 2.11
CA GLU A 178 12.56 17.93 0.92
C GLU A 178 13.61 16.89 1.31
N THR A 179 13.27 15.60 1.15
CA THR A 179 14.21 14.52 1.46
C THR A 179 14.70 13.85 0.20
N SER A 180 16.03 13.75 0.04
CA SER A 180 16.65 12.97 -1.04
C SER A 180 16.57 11.47 -0.74
N HIS A 181 15.94 10.68 -1.62
CA HIS A 181 15.71 9.25 -1.36
C HIS A 181 16.83 8.33 -1.89
N ARG A 182 17.76 8.81 -2.75
CA ARG A 182 18.93 8.05 -3.27
C ARG A 182 20.07 8.96 -3.77
N LYS A 183 21.28 8.39 -3.92
CA LYS A 183 22.35 8.97 -4.76
C LYS A 183 21.83 9.11 -6.20
N GLY A 184 21.58 10.35 -6.63
CA GLY A 184 21.16 10.67 -8.00
C GLY A 184 19.96 11.62 -8.15
N HIS A 185 19.72 12.55 -7.21
CA HIS A 185 18.72 13.63 -7.37
C HIS A 185 17.26 13.16 -7.49
N THR A 186 16.87 12.14 -6.73
CA THR A 186 15.44 11.82 -6.53
C THR A 186 15.01 12.44 -5.21
N TYR A 187 14.17 13.46 -5.31
CA TYR A 187 13.65 14.22 -4.18
C TYR A 187 12.21 13.81 -3.90
N VAL A 188 11.83 13.78 -2.64
CA VAL A 188 10.46 13.57 -2.19
C VAL A 188 10.06 14.79 -1.37
N THR A 189 8.94 15.40 -1.74
CA THR A 189 8.33 16.47 -0.95
C THR A 189 7.45 15.83 0.11
N VAL A 190 7.68 16.18 1.37
CA VAL A 190 6.93 15.65 2.51
C VAL A 190 6.26 16.82 3.24
N VAL A 191 4.96 16.68 3.52
CA VAL A 191 4.21 17.63 4.34
C VAL A 191 3.84 16.96 5.66
N VAL A 192 4.13 17.65 6.75
CA VAL A 192 3.96 17.19 8.13
C VAL A 192 2.97 18.13 8.85
N ASP A 193 2.05 17.56 9.62
CA ASP A 193 1.23 18.29 10.59
C ASP A 193 2.04 18.45 11.88
N HIS A 194 2.37 19.69 12.26
CA HIS A 194 3.18 19.99 13.44
C HIS A 194 2.42 19.77 14.75
N GLU A 195 1.12 19.98 14.77
CA GLU A 195 0.32 19.79 15.99
C GLU A 195 0.23 18.30 16.33
N ARG A 196 -0.06 17.48 15.31
CA ARG A 196 -0.23 16.03 15.48
C ARG A 196 1.06 15.22 15.27
N LYS A 197 2.16 15.89 14.90
CA LYS A 197 3.49 15.30 14.68
C LYS A 197 3.46 14.09 13.73
N ARG A 198 2.73 14.23 12.62
CA ARG A 198 2.53 13.14 11.64
C ARG A 198 2.74 13.64 10.22
N VAL A 199 3.26 12.76 9.36
CA VAL A 199 3.26 13.01 7.91
C VAL A 199 1.82 12.92 7.41
N ILE A 200 1.37 13.94 6.69
CA ILE A 200 0.02 14.02 6.12
C ILE A 200 0.00 13.87 4.61
N TRP A 201 1.14 14.10 3.95
CA TRP A 201 1.26 13.99 2.51
C TRP A 201 2.71 13.78 2.10
N ALA A 202 2.94 12.98 1.06
CA ALA A 202 4.25 12.77 0.47
C ALA A 202 4.12 12.51 -1.03
N HIS A 203 5.01 13.10 -1.82
CA HIS A 203 4.97 12.95 -3.28
C HIS A 203 6.37 12.94 -3.88
N ASP A 204 6.56 12.12 -4.92
CA ASP A 204 7.81 12.07 -5.68
C ASP A 204 8.02 13.37 -6.45
N GLY A 205 9.23 13.92 -6.38
CA GLY A 205 9.58 15.21 -6.96
C GLY A 205 9.62 16.35 -5.94
N TYR A 206 9.96 17.52 -6.44
CA TYR A 206 10.14 18.73 -5.63
C TYR A 206 9.73 19.97 -6.41
N GLY A 207 9.54 21.08 -5.69
CA GLY A 207 9.23 22.37 -6.28
C GLY A 207 7.76 22.77 -6.16
N LYS A 208 7.48 23.98 -6.64
CA LYS A 208 6.17 24.65 -6.50
C LYS A 208 5.01 23.77 -7.02
N GLN A 209 5.16 23.19 -8.20
CA GLN A 209 4.11 22.40 -8.85
C GLN A 209 3.72 21.17 -8.03
N VAL A 210 4.70 20.52 -7.39
CA VAL A 210 4.43 19.35 -6.54
C VAL A 210 3.69 19.78 -5.27
N LEU A 211 4.10 20.87 -4.64
CA LEU A 211 3.40 21.39 -3.46
C LEU A 211 2.01 21.97 -3.79
N ASP A 212 1.82 22.51 -5.00
CA ASP A 212 0.51 22.97 -5.47
C ASP A 212 -0.50 21.80 -5.51
N LEU A 213 -0.08 20.58 -5.89
CA LEU A 213 -0.94 19.38 -5.88
C LEU A 213 -1.49 19.09 -4.48
N PHE A 214 -0.66 19.22 -3.45
CA PHE A 214 -1.10 19.06 -2.06
C PHE A 214 -2.19 20.09 -1.72
N PHE A 215 -1.99 21.36 -2.06
CA PHE A 215 -2.99 22.38 -1.79
C PHE A 215 -4.28 22.14 -2.58
N GLU A 216 -4.19 21.68 -3.83
CA GLU A 216 -5.33 21.34 -4.68
C GLU A 216 -6.21 20.24 -4.07
N GLU A 217 -5.64 19.29 -3.33
CA GLU A 217 -6.38 18.27 -2.58
C GLU A 217 -7.15 18.83 -1.36
N LEU A 218 -6.74 19.99 -0.82
CA LEU A 218 -7.39 20.63 0.31
C LEU A 218 -8.61 21.46 -0.11
N THR A 219 -9.66 21.43 0.71
CA THR A 219 -10.80 22.34 0.59
C THR A 219 -10.41 23.79 0.91
N PRO A 220 -11.11 24.80 0.38
CA PRO A 220 -10.85 26.21 0.71
C PRO A 220 -10.87 26.49 2.22
N GLU A 221 -11.76 25.82 2.96
CA GLU A 221 -11.88 25.95 4.42
C GLU A 221 -10.64 25.40 5.14
N GLN A 222 -10.11 24.25 4.70
CA GLN A 222 -8.88 23.66 5.24
C GLN A 222 -7.65 24.52 4.90
N ARG A 223 -7.60 25.12 3.72
CA ARG A 223 -6.52 26.07 3.38
C ARG A 223 -6.56 27.30 4.27
N ALA A 224 -7.76 27.83 4.53
CA ALA A 224 -7.96 28.98 5.39
C ALA A 224 -7.64 28.69 6.87
N SER A 225 -7.74 27.44 7.31
CA SER A 225 -7.38 27.06 8.69
C SER A 225 -5.87 27.00 8.93
N ILE A 226 -5.05 26.87 7.87
CA ILE A 226 -3.59 26.86 7.97
C ILE A 226 -3.10 28.27 8.28
N ARG A 227 -2.49 28.44 9.44
CA ARG A 227 -1.94 29.71 9.95
C ARG A 227 -0.42 29.74 9.94
N ILE A 228 0.24 28.58 9.97
CA ILE A 228 1.69 28.49 10.03
C ILE A 228 2.17 27.49 8.98
N VAL A 229 3.13 27.89 8.16
CA VAL A 229 3.84 26.99 7.25
C VAL A 229 5.33 27.10 7.51
N THR A 230 5.95 26.02 7.99
CA THR A 230 7.40 25.92 8.12
C THR A 230 7.99 25.19 6.92
N GLY A 231 9.28 25.39 6.67
CA GLY A 231 10.02 24.57 5.73
C GLY A 231 11.43 25.09 5.48
N ASP A 232 12.10 24.44 4.54
CA ASP A 232 13.25 24.96 3.82
C ASP A 232 12.98 26.42 3.37
N GLY A 233 13.99 27.29 3.45
CA GLY A 233 13.95 28.66 2.92
C GLY A 233 13.86 28.76 1.38
N ALA A 234 13.47 27.69 0.70
CA ALA A 234 13.34 27.63 -0.73
C ALA A 234 12.18 28.52 -1.21
N ARG A 235 12.51 29.44 -2.13
CA ARG A 235 11.58 30.43 -2.70
C ARG A 235 10.32 29.83 -3.34
N TRP A 236 10.39 28.57 -3.76
CA TRP A 236 9.26 27.89 -4.38
C TRP A 236 8.17 27.52 -3.37
N ILE A 237 8.53 27.28 -2.09
CA ILE A 237 7.56 27.06 -1.01
C ILE A 237 6.79 28.36 -0.76
N ASP A 238 7.51 29.48 -0.63
CA ASP A 238 6.89 30.80 -0.42
C ASP A 238 5.92 31.16 -1.55
N SER A 239 6.32 30.87 -2.79
CA SER A 239 5.50 31.13 -3.97
C SER A 239 4.22 30.28 -4.02
N SER A 240 4.27 29.04 -3.55
CA SER A 240 3.08 28.18 -3.48
C SER A 240 2.15 28.61 -2.33
N VAL A 241 2.73 28.85 -1.14
CA VAL A 241 1.97 29.27 0.06
C VAL A 241 1.28 30.62 -0.16
N ALA A 242 1.95 31.59 -0.77
CA ALA A 242 1.33 32.89 -1.06
C ALA A 242 0.11 32.78 -1.99
N GLY A 243 0.06 31.77 -2.86
CA GLY A 243 -1.07 31.54 -3.75
C GLY A 243 -2.26 30.85 -3.06
N TYR A 244 -1.98 29.85 -2.21
CA TYR A 244 -3.02 28.97 -1.65
C TYR A 244 -3.43 29.31 -0.20
N CYS A 245 -2.50 29.81 0.61
CA CYS A 245 -2.69 30.12 2.02
C CYS A 245 -2.16 31.55 2.33
N PRO A 246 -2.80 32.61 1.80
CA PRO A 246 -2.31 33.99 1.96
C PRO A 246 -2.34 34.49 3.41
N ASN A 247 -3.13 33.86 4.28
CA ASN A 247 -3.22 34.20 5.70
C ASN A 247 -2.19 33.47 6.57
N ALA A 248 -1.37 32.58 5.99
CA ALA A 248 -0.41 31.79 6.73
C ALA A 248 0.91 32.53 6.93
N GLU A 249 1.42 32.50 8.16
CA GLU A 249 2.74 33.00 8.52
C GLU A 249 3.82 31.99 8.11
N ARG A 250 4.85 32.48 7.43
CA ARG A 250 6.03 31.68 7.04
C ARG A 250 7.07 31.76 8.13
N VAL A 251 7.35 30.62 8.74
CA VAL A 251 8.37 30.50 9.79
C VAL A 251 9.52 29.65 9.25
N PRO A 252 10.76 30.19 9.16
CA PRO A 252 11.92 29.38 8.83
C PRO A 252 12.07 28.26 9.85
N ASP A 253 12.26 27.04 9.37
CA ASP A 253 12.35 25.89 10.27
C ASP A 253 13.60 25.99 11.17
N SER A 254 13.39 25.77 12.48
CA SER A 254 14.43 25.85 13.50
C SER A 254 15.54 24.82 13.29
N PHE A 255 15.24 23.66 12.69
CA PHE A 255 16.26 22.65 12.35
C PHE A 255 17.25 23.19 11.30
N HIS A 256 16.77 23.95 10.32
CA HIS A 256 17.60 24.57 9.29
C HIS A 256 18.46 25.71 9.85
N ILE A 257 17.97 26.46 10.85
CA ILE A 257 18.74 27.54 11.51
C ILE A 257 19.97 27.00 12.26
N VAL A 258 19.85 25.81 12.88
CA VAL A 258 20.97 25.17 13.60
C VAL A 258 22.02 24.62 12.63
N VAL A 259 21.59 24.03 11.50
CA VAL A 259 22.51 23.55 10.45
C VAL A 259 23.24 24.71 9.76
N PHE A 260 22.58 25.83 9.48
CA PHE A 260 23.21 27.00 8.86
C PHE A 260 24.26 27.67 9.76
N ARG A 261 24.05 27.72 11.08
CA ARG A 261 25.06 28.23 12.03
C ARG A 261 26.29 27.32 12.13
N GLN A 262 26.15 26.01 11.94
CA GLN A 262 27.27 25.06 12.02
C GLN A 262 28.20 25.17 10.78
N ILE A 263 27.68 25.57 9.62
CA ILE A 263 28.46 25.66 8.36
C ILE A 263 29.18 27.02 8.23
N ASN A 264 28.59 28.13 8.70
CA ASN A 264 29.24 29.45 8.61
C ASN A 264 30.34 29.71 9.65
N LEU A 265 30.47 28.88 10.69
CA LEU A 265 31.59 28.94 11.65
C LEU A 265 32.85 28.19 11.18
N ARG A 266 32.83 27.54 10.01
CA ARG A 266 34.02 26.88 9.41
C ARG A 266 34.61 27.58 8.19
N VAL A 267 34.01 28.66 7.70
CA VAL A 267 34.51 29.41 6.51
C VAL A 267 35.09 30.80 6.87
N VAL A 268 35.05 31.21 8.15
CA VAL A 268 35.65 32.49 8.60
C VAL A 268 36.91 32.27 9.46
N THR A 269 37.34 31.02 9.65
CA THR A 269 38.63 30.68 10.25
C THR A 269 39.35 29.65 9.39
N SER A 270 39.86 30.09 8.25
CA SER A 270 40.88 29.40 7.46
C SER A 270 41.61 30.42 6.60
#